data_AF-A0A4R4F951-F1
#
_entry.id   AF-A0A4R4F951-F1
#
_cell.length_a   1.000
_cell.length_b   1.000
_cell.length_c   1.000
_cell.angle_alpha   90.00
_cell.angle_beta   90.00
_cell.angle_gamma   90.00
#
_symmetry.space_group_name_H-M   'P 1'
#
loop_
_entity.id
_entity.type
_entity.pdbx_description
1 polymer ?
#
loop_
_entity_poly.entity_id
_entity_poly.type
_entity_poly.pdbx_seq_one_letter_code
_entity_poly.pdbx_strand_id
1 'polypeptide(L)' 'MKKLMIIGVVALMSVGCASTNSSSAFAKKYEVDWDEVAVIEAANRNGASPSRVIWVNPPMKRVQDDSDASPQPQQ' A
#
# COMPACT_ATOMS: atom_id res chain seq x y z
N MET A 1 9.15 11.24 -60.26
CA MET A 1 9.15 10.26 -59.15
C MET A 1 9.85 10.87 -57.95
N LYS A 2 9.14 11.59 -57.07
CA LYS A 2 9.76 12.44 -56.01
C LYS A 2 8.79 12.73 -54.84
N LYS A 3 7.96 11.75 -54.47
CA LYS A 3 6.97 11.89 -53.38
C LYS A 3 6.81 10.60 -52.58
N LEU A 4 7.89 10.05 -52.05
CA LEU A 4 7.84 8.91 -51.13
C LEU A 4 8.99 9.01 -50.12
N MET A 5 8.95 10.03 -49.26
CA MET A 5 9.92 10.16 -48.16
C MET A 5 9.38 11.06 -47.04
N ILE A 6 8.08 10.96 -46.71
CA ILE A 6 7.48 11.65 -45.54
C ILE A 6 6.47 10.71 -44.85
N ILE A 7 6.85 9.46 -44.62
CA ILE A 7 6.02 8.47 -43.88
C ILE A 7 6.89 7.70 -42.87
N GLY A 8 7.91 8.36 -42.29
CA GLY A 8 8.87 7.71 -41.39
C GLY A 8 8.78 8.14 -39.92
N VAL A 9 8.12 9.25 -39.60
CA VAL A 9 8.30 9.92 -38.29
C VAL A 9 7.12 9.73 -37.33
N VAL A 10 5.95 9.29 -37.81
CA VAL A 10 4.74 9.20 -36.96
C VAL A 10 4.65 7.89 -36.16
N ALA A 11 5.41 6.85 -36.53
CA ALA A 11 5.33 5.54 -35.85
C ALA A 11 6.05 5.48 -34.48
N LEU A 12 6.98 6.41 -34.21
CA LEU A 12 7.80 6.42 -32.99
C LEU A 12 7.08 6.96 -31.74
N MET A 13 5.87 7.51 -31.88
CA MET A 13 5.08 7.98 -30.74
C MET A 13 4.12 6.93 -30.14
N SER A 14 4.17 5.68 -30.59
CA SER A 14 3.31 4.61 -30.08
C SER A 14 3.90 3.76 -28.95
N VAL A 15 5.17 3.97 -28.56
CA VAL A 15 5.77 3.35 -27.35
C VAL A 15 5.61 4.29 -26.15
N GLY A 16 4.37 4.68 -25.89
CA GLY A 16 4.02 5.67 -24.89
C GLY A 16 2.77 5.25 -24.13
N CYS A 17 2.87 4.12 -23.42
CA CYS A 17 2.10 3.72 -22.23
C CYS A 17 2.27 2.21 -22.05
N ALA A 18 3.49 1.75 -21.73
CA ALA A 18 3.56 0.58 -20.87
C ALA A 18 2.98 1.06 -19.54
N SER A 19 1.66 0.87 -19.41
CA SER A 19 0.92 0.97 -18.18
C SER A 19 1.83 0.51 -17.07
N THR A 20 2.22 1.43 -16.18
CA THR A 20 2.61 1.02 -14.85
C THR A 20 1.34 0.41 -14.30
N ASN A 21 1.19 -0.90 -14.53
CA ASN A 21 0.26 -1.73 -13.81
C ASN A 21 0.84 -1.70 -12.40
N SER A 22 0.58 -0.62 -11.66
CA SER A 22 0.33 -0.72 -10.25
C SER A 22 -0.89 -1.63 -10.19
N SER A 23 -0.65 -2.94 -10.36
CA SER A 23 -1.40 -3.97 -9.67
C SER A 23 -1.62 -3.34 -8.32
N SER A 24 -2.86 -2.97 -8.08
CA SER A 24 -3.38 -2.51 -6.80
C SER A 24 -2.91 -3.53 -5.81
N ALA A 25 -1.70 -3.31 -5.28
CA ALA A 25 -1.08 -4.15 -4.31
C ALA A 25 -1.91 -3.83 -3.10
N PHE A 26 -2.99 -4.59 -2.93
CA PHE A 26 -3.89 -4.66 -1.79
C PHE A 26 -3.45 -3.65 -0.76
N ALA A 27 -4.04 -2.46 -0.80
CA ALA A 27 -3.60 -1.33 0.00
C ALA A 27 -3.51 -1.83 1.43
N LYS A 28 -2.29 -2.16 1.89
CA LYS A 28 -2.11 -2.89 3.15
C LYS A 28 -2.62 -1.93 4.20
N LYS A 29 -3.80 -2.20 4.73
CA LYS A 29 -4.40 -1.35 5.73
C LYS A 29 -3.65 -1.64 7.02
N TYR A 30 -2.94 -0.64 7.51
CA TYR A 30 -2.30 -0.71 8.81
C TYR A 30 -3.24 -0.09 9.83
N GLU A 31 -3.44 -0.76 10.95
CA GLU A 31 -4.15 -0.23 12.11
C GLU A 31 -3.26 -0.27 13.34
N VAL A 32 -3.56 0.58 14.33
CA VAL A 32 -2.82 0.57 15.59
C VAL A 32 -3.03 -0.78 16.28
N ASP A 33 -1.93 -1.39 16.70
CA ASP A 33 -1.97 -2.59 17.51
C ASP A 33 -2.26 -2.22 18.98
N TRP A 34 -3.54 -2.18 19.32
CA TRP A 34 -3.98 -1.83 20.67
C TRP A 34 -3.59 -2.86 21.73
N ASP A 35 -3.38 -4.12 21.35
CA ASP A 35 -2.96 -5.17 22.28
C ASP A 35 -1.50 -4.94 22.68
N GLU A 36 -0.63 -4.64 21.72
CA GLU A 36 0.76 -4.30 21.99
C GLU A 36 0.89 -2.98 22.77
N VAL A 37 0.12 -1.96 22.40
CA VAL A 37 0.05 -0.69 23.16
C VAL A 37 -0.32 -0.96 24.61
N ALA A 38 -1.34 -1.79 24.86
CA ALA A 38 -1.79 -2.10 26.23
C ALA A 38 -0.71 -2.81 27.05
N VAL A 39 0.05 -3.72 26.44
CA VAL A 39 1.17 -4.41 27.10
C VAL A 39 2.27 -3.42 27.46
N ILE A 40 2.67 -2.55 26.53
CA ILE A 40 3.73 -1.56 26.77
C ILE A 40 3.31 -0.57 27.86
N GLU A 41 2.08 -0.08 27.82
CA GLU A 41 1.55 0.82 28.84
C GLU A 41 1.42 0.14 30.21
N ALA A 42 1.02 -1.13 30.26
CA ALA A 42 1.00 -1.91 31.49
C ALA A 42 2.42 -2.11 32.06
N ALA A 43 3.40 -2.43 31.22
CA ALA A 43 4.79 -2.57 31.63
C ALA A 43 5.36 -1.27 32.20
N ASN A 44 5.09 -0.13 31.56
CA ASN A 44 5.51 1.18 32.06
C ASN A 44 4.83 1.53 33.41
N ARG A 45 3.52 1.26 33.55
CA ARG A 45 2.79 1.50 34.81
C ARG A 45 3.29 0.66 35.97
N ASN A 46 3.70 -0.58 35.70
CA ASN A 46 4.16 -1.52 36.72
C ASN A 46 5.69 -1.52 36.90
N GLY A 47 6.41 -0.68 36.15
CA GLY A 47 7.86 -0.57 36.22
C GLY A 47 8.34 0.15 37.47
N ALA A 48 9.65 0.11 37.72
CA ALA A 48 10.27 0.73 38.89
C ALA A 48 10.11 2.27 38.95
N SER A 49 9.88 2.91 37.80
CA SER A 49 9.65 4.35 37.69
C SER A 49 8.61 4.63 36.59
N PRO A 50 7.32 4.69 36.94
CA PRO A 50 6.26 4.96 35.97
C PRO A 50 6.40 6.35 35.38
N SER A 51 6.21 6.46 34.06
CA SER A 51 6.27 7.73 33.34
C SER A 51 5.05 7.92 32.43
N ARG A 52 4.87 9.14 31.89
CA ARG A 52 3.82 9.40 30.90
C ARG A 52 4.27 8.87 29.54
N VAL A 53 3.48 7.97 28.95
CA VAL A 53 3.70 7.48 27.59
C VAL A 53 3.06 8.45 26.59
N ILE A 54 3.83 8.85 25.57
CA ILE A 54 3.37 9.67 24.45
C ILE A 54 3.81 8.98 23.16
N TRP A 55 2.83 8.57 22.36
CA TRP A 55 3.08 7.82 21.12
C TRP A 55 3.29 8.78 19.94
N VAL A 56 4.50 8.77 19.37
CA VAL A 56 4.82 9.49 18.12
C VAL A 56 4.63 8.58 16.91
N ASN A 57 4.97 7.30 17.04
CA ASN A 57 4.72 6.25 16.06
C ASN A 57 4.28 5.00 16.83
N PRO A 58 2.96 4.80 17.04
CA PRO A 58 2.48 3.66 17.81
C PRO A 58 2.75 2.34 17.06
N PRO A 59 2.78 1.20 17.77
CA PRO A 59 2.81 -0.12 17.13
C PRO A 59 1.64 -0.28 16.15
N MET A 60 1.93 -0.83 14.98
CA MET A 60 0.96 -1.00 13.90
C MET A 60 0.93 -2.46 13.46
N LYS A 61 -0.28 -3.00 13.25
CA LYS A 61 -0.49 -4.33 12.68
C LYS A 61 -1.10 -4.25 11.29
N ARG A 62 -0.85 -5.28 10.49
CA ARG A 62 -1.40 -5.41 9.13
C ARG A 62 -2.80 -6.02 9.22
N VAL A 63 -3.77 -5.34 8.63
CA VAL A 63 -5.13 -5.86 8.42
C VAL A 63 -5.21 -6.38 7.00
N GLN A 64 -5.73 -7.59 6.85
CA GLN A 64 -6.06 -8.16 5.55
C GLN A 64 -7.46 -7.65 5.19
N ASP A 65 -7.62 -7.00 4.03
CA ASP A 65 -8.95 -6.60 3.57
C ASP A 65 -9.71 -7.85 3.13
N ASP A 66 -10.91 -8.07 3.68
CA ASP A 66 -11.80 -9.22 3.37
C ASP A 66 -12.31 -9.25 1.91
N SER A 67 -11.81 -8.37 1.05
CA SER A 67 -12.18 -8.31 -0.38
C SER A 67 -11.75 -9.55 -1.17
N ASP A 68 -10.87 -10.38 -0.60
CA ASP A 68 -10.42 -11.65 -1.19
C ASP A 68 -11.40 -12.82 -0.97
N ALA A 69 -12.49 -12.63 -0.21
CA ALA A 69 -13.44 -13.70 0.13
C ALA A 69 -14.70 -13.78 -0.76
N SER A 70 -14.79 -13.00 -1.84
CA SER A 70 -15.90 -13.09 -2.80
C SER A 70 -15.53 -13.95 -4.01
N PRO A 71 -16.08 -15.16 -4.19
CA PRO A 71 -16.03 -15.84 -5.47
C PRO A 71 -16.80 -14.98 -6.49
N GLN A 72 -16.09 -14.36 -7.43
CA GLN A 72 -16.74 -13.69 -8.56
C GLN A 72 -17.46 -14.74 -9.42
N PRO A 73 -18.78 -14.61 -9.69
CA PRO A 73 -19.42 -15.43 -10.70
C PRO A 73 -18.87 -15.02 -12.08
N GLN A 74 -18.23 -15.97 -12.75
CA GLN A 74 -17.83 -15.84 -14.15
C GLN A 74 -19.09 -15.66 -15.00
N GLN A 75 -19.16 -14.55 -15.76
CA GLN A 75 -20.11 -14.37 -16.86
C GLN A 75 -19.36 -14.39 -18.20
#